data_AF-A0A960MLY9-F1
#
_entry.id   AF-A0A960MLY9-F1
#
_cell.length_a   1.000
_cell.length_b   1.000
_cell.length_c   1.000
_cell.angle_alpha   90.00
_cell.angle_beta   90.00
_cell.angle_gamma   90.00
#
_symmetry.space_group_name_H-M   'P 1'
#
loop_
_entity.id
_entity.type
_entity.pdbx_description
1 polymer ?
#
loop_
_entity_poly.entity_id
_entity_poly.type
_entity_poly.pdbx_seq_one_letter_code
_entity_poly.pdbx_strand_id
1 'polypeptide(L)'
;MPKKKTSKKPSFSFKSMQPAKTKKKTGVLKHDPSKSFKNRKEVAVSLFLCLEENDPESFIEILDAYLDVNRREIARRANLSRTTVQNAFSKKGNPTIRTIAQIVHEAVA
;
A
#
# COMPACT_ATOMS: atom_id res chain seq x y z
N MET A 1 35.69 -48.20 -5.09
CA MET A 1 35.81 -47.08 -6.04
C MET A 1 35.64 -45.76 -5.29
N PRO A 2 36.63 -44.85 -5.29
CA PRO A 2 36.55 -43.60 -4.55
C PRO A 2 35.62 -42.59 -5.25
N LYS A 3 34.68 -42.00 -4.50
CA LYS A 3 33.74 -40.99 -5.03
C LYS A 3 34.49 -39.71 -5.41
N LYS A 4 34.34 -39.27 -6.66
CA LYS A 4 34.92 -38.02 -7.18
C LYS A 4 34.24 -36.82 -6.51
N LYS A 5 35.00 -36.00 -5.78
CA LYS A 5 34.50 -34.74 -5.20
C LYS A 5 34.07 -33.81 -6.34
N THR A 6 32.79 -33.47 -6.39
CA THR A 6 32.27 -32.41 -7.26
C THR A 6 32.50 -31.05 -6.61
N SER A 7 32.78 -30.03 -7.43
CA SER A 7 33.02 -28.67 -6.96
C SER A 7 31.76 -28.09 -6.29
N LYS A 8 31.97 -27.27 -5.25
CA LYS A 8 30.89 -26.58 -4.52
C LYS A 8 30.06 -25.72 -5.48
N LYS A 9 28.74 -25.67 -5.27
CA LYS A 9 27.84 -24.77 -5.99
C LYS A 9 28.40 -23.33 -5.95
N PRO A 10 28.52 -22.65 -7.09
CA PRO A 10 29.03 -21.28 -7.13
C PRO A 10 28.12 -20.36 -6.32
N SER A 11 28.71 -19.41 -5.60
CA SER A 11 27.97 -18.37 -4.88
C SER A 11 27.28 -17.43 -5.85
N PHE A 12 26.06 -17.01 -5.51
CA PHE A 12 25.33 -16.00 -6.28
C PHE A 12 26.15 -14.72 -6.33
N SER A 13 26.47 -14.24 -7.53
CA SER A 13 27.32 -13.08 -7.76
C SER A 13 26.67 -12.14 -8.75
N PHE A 14 26.47 -10.88 -8.34
CA PHE A 14 26.00 -9.82 -9.22
C PHE A 14 26.99 -9.51 -10.36
N LYS A 15 28.27 -9.92 -10.24
CA LYS A 15 29.28 -9.71 -11.30
C LYS A 15 29.05 -10.57 -12.55
N SER A 16 28.38 -11.71 -12.44
CA SER A 16 28.08 -12.60 -13.58
C SER A 16 26.73 -12.32 -14.23
N MET A 17 25.97 -11.35 -13.70
CA MET A 17 24.65 -10.99 -14.20
C MET A 17 24.83 -10.03 -15.38
N GLN A 18 24.36 -10.42 -16.57
CA GLN A 18 24.45 -9.54 -17.73
C GLN A 18 23.55 -8.31 -17.51
N PRO A 19 24.04 -7.09 -17.72
CA PRO A 19 23.23 -5.90 -17.54
C PRO A 19 22.10 -5.90 -18.58
N ALA A 20 20.86 -5.85 -18.10
CA ALA A 20 19.70 -5.67 -18.96
C ALA A 20 19.79 -4.31 -19.66
N LYS A 21 19.92 -4.32 -20.99
CA LYS A 21 19.93 -3.09 -21.80
C LYS A 21 18.51 -2.51 -21.82
N THR A 22 18.25 -1.54 -20.96
CA THR A 22 17.03 -0.73 -21.06
C THR A 22 17.11 0.15 -22.31
N LYS A 23 15.98 0.38 -22.99
CA LYS A 23 15.94 1.29 -24.15
C LYS A 23 16.38 2.68 -23.69
N LYS A 24 17.48 3.19 -24.27
CA LYS A 24 17.96 4.56 -24.03
C LYS A 24 16.86 5.53 -24.48
N LYS A 25 16.17 6.16 -23.52
CA LYS A 25 15.38 7.43 -23.61
C LYS A 25 14.04 7.42 -22.85
N THR A 26 13.62 6.35 -22.21
CA THR A 26 12.55 6.47 -21.21
C THR A 26 13.20 6.87 -19.89
N GLY A 27 13.35 8.18 -19.66
CA GLY A 27 13.80 8.70 -18.37
C GLY A 27 12.95 8.11 -17.25
N VAL A 28 13.58 7.78 -16.13
CA VAL A 28 12.86 7.30 -14.94
C VAL A 28 11.87 8.39 -14.54
N LEU A 29 10.58 8.13 -14.73
CA LEU A 29 9.53 9.07 -14.32
C LEU A 29 9.47 9.06 -12.80
N LYS A 30 9.54 10.24 -12.19
CA LYS A 30 9.34 10.40 -10.76
C LYS A 30 7.87 10.10 -10.45
N HIS A 31 7.60 8.90 -9.98
CA HIS A 31 6.29 8.51 -9.48
C HIS A 31 6.17 8.94 -8.00
N ASP A 32 5.10 9.65 -7.68
CA ASP A 32 4.76 10.04 -6.30
C ASP A 32 3.45 9.34 -5.93
N PRO A 33 3.49 8.26 -5.13
CA PRO A 33 2.31 7.49 -4.78
C PRO A 33 1.29 8.32 -3.98
N SER A 34 1.74 9.38 -3.31
CA SER A 34 0.87 10.29 -2.56
C SER A 34 -0.14 11.03 -3.46
N LYS A 35 0.13 11.13 -4.77
CA LYS A 35 -0.78 11.77 -5.72
C LYS A 35 -2.04 10.93 -5.95
N SER A 36 -1.91 9.61 -6.02
CA SER A 36 -3.04 8.70 -6.20
C SER A 36 -4.01 8.79 -5.01
N PHE A 37 -3.48 8.83 -3.78
CA PHE A 37 -4.29 8.97 -2.56
C PHE A 37 -4.90 10.35 -2.34
N LYS A 38 -4.57 11.35 -3.18
CA LYS A 38 -5.29 12.64 -3.20
C LYS A 38 -6.53 12.59 -4.12
N ASN A 39 -6.57 11.67 -5.07
CA ASN A 39 -7.71 11.51 -5.97
C ASN A 39 -8.78 10.65 -5.29
N ARG A 40 -9.75 11.31 -4.62
CA ARG A 40 -10.84 10.62 -3.91
C ARG A 40 -11.66 9.68 -4.79
N LYS A 41 -11.81 9.99 -6.08
CA LYS A 41 -12.58 9.12 -7.00
C LYS A 41 -11.88 7.79 -7.24
N GLU A 42 -10.56 7.81 -7.43
CA GLU A 42 -9.77 6.58 -7.59
C GLU A 42 -9.83 5.74 -6.32
N VAL A 43 -9.64 6.36 -5.16
CA VAL A 43 -9.72 5.68 -3.85
C VAL A 43 -11.10 5.06 -3.64
N ALA A 44 -12.17 5.77 -3.95
CA ALA A 44 -13.54 5.27 -3.84
C ALA A 44 -13.79 4.03 -4.69
N VAL A 45 -13.34 4.06 -5.96
CA VAL A 45 -13.46 2.93 -6.88
C VAL A 45 -12.67 1.73 -6.36
N SER A 46 -11.43 1.94 -5.90
CA SER A 46 -10.60 0.86 -5.36
C SER A 46 -11.20 0.24 -4.10
N LEU A 47 -11.68 1.06 -3.15
CA LEU A 47 -12.36 0.55 -1.95
C LEU A 47 -13.63 -0.24 -2.29
N PHE A 48 -14.39 0.20 -3.29
CA PHE A 48 -15.57 -0.52 -3.75
C PHE A 48 -15.22 -1.88 -4.37
N LEU A 49 -14.20 -1.93 -5.23
CA LEU A 49 -13.72 -3.18 -5.84
C LEU A 49 -13.28 -4.19 -4.78
N CYS A 50 -12.57 -3.75 -3.74
CA CYS A 50 -12.19 -4.64 -2.63
C CYS A 50 -13.41 -5.24 -1.92
N LEU A 51 -14.50 -4.47 -1.76
CA LEU A 51 -15.73 -5.00 -1.17
C LEU A 51 -16.44 -5.99 -2.11
N GLU A 52 -16.45 -5.71 -3.42
CA GLU A 52 -17.04 -6.59 -4.43
C GLU A 52 -16.29 -7.93 -4.56
N GLU A 53 -14.96 -7.89 -4.52
CA GLU A 53 -14.09 -9.06 -4.59
C GLU A 53 -13.92 -9.79 -3.24
N ASN A 54 -14.55 -9.27 -2.17
CA ASN A 54 -14.41 -9.78 -0.80
C ASN A 54 -12.94 -9.88 -0.35
N ASP A 55 -12.17 -8.82 -0.61
CA ASP A 55 -10.76 -8.64 -0.22
C ASP A 55 -10.64 -7.59 0.90
N PRO A 56 -10.89 -7.98 2.17
CA PRO A 56 -10.82 -7.05 3.30
C PRO A 56 -9.38 -6.62 3.62
N GLU A 57 -8.37 -7.44 3.34
CA GLU A 57 -6.96 -7.09 3.53
C GLU A 57 -6.59 -5.89 2.64
N SER A 58 -6.87 -5.95 1.34
CA SER A 58 -6.59 -4.84 0.42
C SER A 58 -7.42 -3.60 0.77
N PHE A 59 -8.67 -3.78 1.20
CA PHE A 59 -9.50 -2.67 1.65
C PHE A 59 -8.84 -1.89 2.80
N ILE A 60 -8.34 -2.61 3.81
CA ILE A 60 -7.66 -2.02 4.96
C ILE A 60 -6.36 -1.33 4.53
N GLU A 61 -5.56 -1.97 3.68
CA GLU A 61 -4.28 -1.42 3.22
C GLU A 61 -4.47 -0.11 2.44
N ILE A 62 -5.43 -0.07 1.52
CA ILE A 62 -5.75 1.12 0.74
C ILE A 62 -6.25 2.25 1.66
N LEU A 63 -7.12 1.91 2.60
CA LEU A 63 -7.69 2.90 3.51
C LEU A 63 -6.63 3.47 4.47
N ASP A 64 -5.72 2.64 4.99
CA ASP A 64 -4.61 3.07 5.84
C ASP A 64 -3.63 3.98 5.07
N ALA A 65 -3.25 3.59 3.85
CA ALA A 65 -2.41 4.41 2.98
C ALA A 65 -3.06 5.75 2.61
N TYR A 66 -4.39 5.76 2.38
CA TYR A 66 -5.14 6.99 2.19
C TYR A 66 -5.10 7.89 3.44
N LEU A 67 -5.29 7.31 4.62
CA LEU A 67 -5.25 8.02 5.90
C LEU A 67 -3.87 8.59 6.19
N ASP A 68 -2.78 7.96 5.78
CA ASP A 68 -1.43 8.50 5.93
C ASP A 68 -1.24 9.85 5.23
N VAL A 69 -1.88 10.03 4.07
CA VAL A 69 -1.83 11.29 3.32
C VAL A 69 -2.87 12.30 3.83
N ASN A 70 -4.06 11.84 4.22
CA ASN A 70 -5.23 12.70 4.44
C ASN A 70 -5.69 12.83 5.91
N ARG A 71 -4.93 12.27 6.87
CA ARG A 71 -5.31 12.12 8.28
C ARG A 71 -5.95 13.33 8.93
N ARG A 72 -5.32 14.50 8.75
CA ARG A 72 -5.74 15.74 9.40
C ARG A 72 -7.09 16.20 8.90
N GLU A 73 -7.31 16.06 7.59
CA GLU A 73 -8.56 16.44 6.96
C GLU A 73 -9.68 15.49 7.39
N ILE A 74 -9.44 14.17 7.33
CA ILE A 74 -10.43 13.16 7.69
C ILE A 74 -10.81 13.24 9.17
N ALA A 75 -9.84 13.37 10.08
CA ALA A 75 -10.13 13.52 11.50
C ALA A 75 -11.05 14.73 11.79
N ARG A 76 -10.81 15.86 11.11
CA ARG A 76 -11.62 17.07 11.25
C ARG A 76 -13.04 16.86 10.72
N ARG A 77 -13.20 16.29 9.52
CA ARG A 77 -14.50 16.09 8.89
C ARG A 77 -15.34 15.04 9.61
N ALA A 78 -14.71 13.93 9.97
CA ALA A 78 -15.35 12.84 10.70
C ALA A 78 -15.63 13.15 12.17
N ASN A 79 -15.23 14.31 12.69
CA ASN A 79 -15.28 14.64 14.12
C ASN A 79 -14.66 13.53 15.01
N LEU A 80 -13.51 13.00 14.58
CA LEU A 80 -12.76 11.96 15.29
C LEU A 80 -11.43 12.54 15.78
N SER A 81 -10.93 11.98 16.89
CA SER A 81 -9.58 12.34 17.33
C SER A 81 -8.53 11.88 16.32
N ARG A 82 -7.47 12.67 16.12
CA ARG A 82 -6.37 12.30 15.22
C ARG A 82 -5.70 10.98 15.63
N THR A 83 -5.66 10.70 16.93
CA THR A 83 -5.15 9.45 17.49
C THR A 83 -6.06 8.27 17.14
N THR A 84 -7.38 8.47 17.17
CA THR A 84 -8.36 7.44 16.77
C THR A 84 -8.19 7.08 15.31
N VAL A 85 -8.08 8.08 14.42
CA VAL A 85 -7.85 7.85 12.99
C VAL A 85 -6.49 7.18 12.76
N GLN A 86 -5.45 7.60 13.48
CA GLN A 86 -4.11 6.99 13.36
C GLN A 86 -4.08 5.53 13.79
N ASN A 87 -4.76 5.21 14.88
CA ASN A 87 -4.69 3.89 15.46
C ASN A 87 -5.72 2.93 14.88
N ALA A 88 -6.63 3.41 14.03
CA ALA A 88 -7.72 2.63 13.45
C ALA A 88 -7.21 1.33 12.83
N PHE A 89 -6.16 1.37 12.00
CA PHE A 89 -5.61 0.18 11.35
C PHE A 89 -4.24 -0.25 11.89
N SER A 90 -3.83 0.29 13.04
CA SER A 90 -2.58 -0.13 13.70
C SER A 90 -2.67 -1.58 14.20
N LYS A 91 -1.53 -2.24 14.45
CA LYS A 91 -1.48 -3.61 15.02
C LYS A 91 -2.27 -3.81 16.32
N LYS A 92 -2.53 -2.72 17.06
CA LYS A 92 -3.31 -2.73 18.31
C LYS A 92 -4.71 -2.11 18.13
N GLY A 93 -5.01 -1.60 16.94
CA GLY A 93 -6.28 -1.00 16.59
C GLY A 93 -7.35 -2.06 16.44
N ASN A 94 -8.54 -1.76 16.97
CA ASN A 94 -9.74 -2.52 16.70
C ASN A 94 -10.89 -1.53 16.48
N PRO A 95 -10.96 -0.90 15.30
CA PRO A 95 -11.95 0.12 15.02
C PRO A 95 -13.31 -0.55 14.86
N THR A 96 -14.36 0.08 15.37
CA THR A 96 -15.72 -0.41 15.13
C THR A 96 -16.09 -0.21 13.66
N ILE A 97 -17.04 -1.01 13.16
CA ILE A 97 -17.61 -0.82 11.82
C ILE A 97 -18.14 0.60 11.62
N ARG A 98 -18.69 1.21 12.67
CA ARG A 98 -19.15 2.59 12.68
C ARG A 98 -18.01 3.57 12.40
N THR A 99 -16.86 3.38 13.05
CA THR A 99 -15.67 4.20 12.84
C THR A 99 -15.15 4.06 11.41
N ILE A 100 -15.08 2.83 10.90
CA ILE A 100 -14.64 2.57 9.52
C ILE A 100 -15.59 3.24 8.52
N ALA A 101 -16.90 3.03 8.66
CA ALA A 101 -17.90 3.62 7.78
C ALA A 101 -17.83 5.15 7.77
N GLN A 102 -17.61 5.77 8.95
CA GLN A 102 -17.48 7.22 9.06
C GLN A 102 -16.21 7.74 8.38
N ILE A 103 -15.09 7.02 8.51
CA ILE A 103 -13.85 7.35 7.80
C ILE A 103 -14.03 7.22 6.28
N VAL A 104 -14.64 6.13 5.82
CA VAL A 104 -14.87 5.85 4.40
C VAL A 104 -15.82 6.88 3.79
N HIS A 105 -16.89 7.25 4.51
CA HIS A 105 -17.80 8.29 4.07
C HIS A 105 -17.07 9.60 3.79
N GLU A 106 -16.24 10.06 4.72
CA GLU A 106 -15.47 11.31 4.56
C GLU A 106 -14.32 11.20 3.55
N ALA A 107 -13.85 9.99 3.25
CA ALA A 107 -12.84 9.74 2.23
C ALA A 107 -13.40 9.86 0.81
N VAL A 108 -14.69 9.54 0.65
CA VAL A 108 -15.39 9.46 -0.64
C VAL A 108 -16.33 10.67 -0.88
N ALA A 109 -16.74 11.38 0.17
CA ALA A 109 -17.55 12.61 0.12
C ALA A 109 -16.75 13.90 -0.22
#